data_AF-A0AAV8YII0-F1
#
_entry.id   AF-A0AAV8YII0-F1
#
_cell.length_a   1.000
_cell.length_b   1.000
_cell.length_c   1.000
_cell.angle_alpha   90.00
_cell.angle_beta   90.00
_cell.angle_gamma   90.00
#
_symmetry.space_group_name_H-M   'P 1'
#
loop_
_entity.id
_entity.type
_entity.pdbx_description
1 polymer ?
#
loop_
_entity_poly.entity_id
_entity_poly.type
_entity_poly.pdbx_seq_one_letter_code
_entity_poly.pdbx_strand_id
1 'polypeptide(L)'
;MCVGQINLSTRGPILQKSRFGWIVAGSIPSSTAQTSHCNLSQNIGLEKQLTRFWEVEEIPLSNLCRVNKLGNSYETAKNRFSSLERKFVKYSELKNSATRNSSTNTKN
;
A
#
# COMPACT_ATOMS: atom_id res chain seq x y z
N MET A 1 15.42 -10.83 27.46
CA MET A 1 15.74 -9.99 26.28
C MET A 1 15.20 -10.72 25.07
N CYS A 2 14.28 -10.12 24.31
CA CYS A 2 13.71 -10.75 23.12
C CYS A 2 14.71 -10.71 21.95
N VAL A 3 14.75 -11.76 21.13
CA VAL A 3 15.63 -11.82 19.96
C VAL A 3 15.27 -10.71 18.98
N GLY A 4 16.26 -9.94 18.53
CA GLY A 4 16.05 -8.82 17.60
C GLY A 4 15.67 -7.50 18.26
N GLN A 5 15.86 -7.37 19.57
CA GLN A 5 15.70 -6.11 20.29
C GLN A 5 17.06 -5.49 20.64
N ILE A 6 17.25 -4.20 20.33
CA ILE A 6 18.43 -3.42 20.72
C ILE A 6 17.97 -2.22 21.55
N ASN A 7 18.42 -2.15 22.81
CA ASN A 7 18.13 -1.01 23.69
C ASN A 7 19.18 0.08 23.46
N LEU A 8 18.76 1.29 23.11
CA LEU A 8 19.69 2.41 22.86
C LEU A 8 20.07 3.15 24.15
N SER A 9 19.24 3.09 25.19
CA SER A 9 19.59 3.52 26.55
C SER A 9 18.65 2.91 27.60
N THR A 10 18.96 3.06 28.88
CA THR A 10 18.21 2.46 30.00
C THR A 10 16.75 2.93 30.10
N ARG A 11 16.43 4.13 29.61
CA ARG A 11 15.05 4.69 29.57
C ARG A 11 14.70 5.30 28.21
N GLY A 12 15.47 4.97 27.18
CA GLY A 12 15.35 5.57 25.86
C GLY A 12 14.71 4.64 24.83
N PRO A 13 14.82 5.00 23.55
CA PRO A 13 14.20 4.24 22.50
C PRO A 13 14.85 2.86 22.33
N ILE A 14 14.07 1.95 21.78
CA ILE A 14 14.38 0.55 21.54
C ILE A 14 14.15 0.29 20.06
N LEU A 15 15.11 -0.38 19.42
CA LEU A 15 14.98 -0.93 18.08
C LEU A 15 14.41 -2.34 18.17
N GLN A 16 13.30 -2.57 17.47
CA GLN A 16 12.61 -3.85 17.42
C GLN A 16 12.61 -4.39 16.00
N LYS A 17 13.20 -5.56 15.81
CA LYS A 17 13.15 -6.26 14.53
C LYS A 17 11.76 -6.83 14.30
N SER A 18 11.12 -6.39 13.23
CA SER A 18 9.86 -6.93 12.72
C SER A 18 10.08 -7.67 11.39
N ARG A 19 9.05 -8.37 10.91
CA ARG A 19 9.05 -8.98 9.56
C ARG A 19 9.28 -7.96 8.44
N PHE A 20 8.91 -6.70 8.68
CA PHE A 20 8.99 -5.61 7.70
C PHE A 20 10.23 -4.72 7.89
N GLY A 21 11.12 -5.04 8.83
CA GLY A 21 12.32 -4.25 9.13
C GLY A 21 12.37 -3.79 10.59
N TRP A 22 13.21 -2.79 10.87
CA TRP A 22 13.42 -2.27 12.22
C TRP A 22 12.44 -1.15 12.55
N ILE A 23 11.83 -1.22 13.73
CA ILE A 23 10.92 -0.20 14.26
C ILE A 23 11.58 0.44 15.48
N VAL A 24 11.53 1.77 15.59
CA VAL A 24 11.96 2.51 16.79
C VAL A 24 10.74 2.72 17.69
N ALA A 25 10.82 2.31 18.95
CA ALA A 25 9.76 2.47 19.94
C ALA A 25 10.32 2.99 21.27
N GLY A 26 9.51 3.72 22.05
CA GLY A 26 9.91 4.23 23.37
C GLY A 26 10.13 5.75 23.40
N SER A 27 10.46 6.26 24.58
CA SER A 27 10.58 7.69 24.82
C SER A 27 11.87 8.24 24.20
N ILE A 28 11.73 9.26 23.36
CA ILE A 28 12.86 10.01 22.81
C ILE A 28 13.03 11.27 23.66
N PRO A 29 14.18 11.48 24.30
CA PRO A 29 14.40 12.70 25.06
C PRO A 29 14.41 13.89 24.10
N SER A 30 13.35 14.70 24.08
CA SER A 30 13.31 15.94 23.29
C SER A 30 13.75 17.11 24.17
N SER A 31 14.94 17.66 23.92
CA SER A 31 15.43 18.86 24.61
C SER A 31 14.92 20.17 23.99
N THR A 32 14.10 20.10 22.94
CA THR A 32 13.56 21.26 22.25
C THR A 32 12.11 21.47 22.61
N ALA A 33 11.75 22.72 22.93
CA ALA A 33 10.37 23.14 23.11
C ALA A 33 9.53 22.59 21.95
N GLN A 34 8.48 21.84 22.26
CA GLN A 34 7.61 21.24 21.27
C GLN A 34 6.87 22.35 20.52
N THR A 35 7.46 22.85 19.44
CA THR A 35 6.72 23.62 18.46
C THR A 35 5.78 22.62 17.78
N SER A 36 4.52 22.65 18.17
CA SER A 36 3.47 21.89 17.48
C SER A 36 3.37 22.43 16.05
N HIS A 37 4.05 21.78 15.12
CA HIS A 37 3.96 22.10 13.70
C HIS A 37 2.63 21.54 13.19
N CYS A 38 1.62 22.39 13.10
CA CYS A 38 0.39 22.05 12.40
C CYS A 38 0.61 22.30 10.91
N ASN A 39 0.70 21.22 10.12
CA ASN A 39 0.66 21.31 8.66
C ASN A 39 -0.79 21.49 8.19
N LEU A 40 -1.44 22.57 8.63
CA LEU A 40 -2.78 22.91 8.17
C LEU A 40 -2.70 23.31 6.69
N SER A 41 -2.99 22.35 5.82
CA SER A 41 -3.17 22.61 4.40
C SER A 41 -4.52 23.30 4.21
N GLN A 42 -4.52 24.63 4.18
CA GLN A 42 -5.68 25.37 3.70
C GLN A 42 -5.91 24.96 2.23
N ASN A 43 -7.16 24.76 1.82
CA ASN A 43 -7.56 24.29 0.48
C ASN A 43 -7.21 25.28 -0.66
N ILE A 44 -6.26 26.20 -0.44
CA ILE A 44 -5.78 27.12 -1.46
C ILE A 44 -4.68 26.40 -2.24
N GLY A 45 -5.07 25.83 -3.38
CA GLY A 45 -4.12 25.21 -4.32
C GLY A 45 -3.86 23.71 -4.11
N LEU A 46 -4.82 22.98 -3.53
CA LEU A 46 -4.79 21.51 -3.45
C LEU A 46 -4.58 20.88 -4.83
N GLU A 47 -5.17 21.46 -5.88
CA GLU A 47 -4.92 21.04 -7.27
C GLU A 47 -3.43 21.09 -7.62
N LYS A 48 -2.74 22.20 -7.33
CA LYS A 48 -1.31 22.34 -7.61
C LYS A 48 -0.45 21.38 -6.79
N GLN A 49 -0.87 21.05 -5.57
CA GLN A 49 -0.18 20.04 -4.74
C GLN A 49 -0.42 18.62 -5.25
N LEU A 50 -1.64 18.29 -5.66
CA LEU A 50 -1.98 17.01 -6.28
C LEU A 50 -1.25 16.82 -7.63
N THR A 51 -1.20 17.86 -8.46
CA THR A 51 -0.46 17.84 -9.73
C THR A 51 1.01 17.53 -9.47
N ARG A 52 1.65 18.25 -8.54
CA ARG A 52 3.05 17.99 -8.16
C ARG A 52 3.28 16.60 -7.59
N PHE A 53 2.32 16.07 -6.82
CA PHE A 53 2.40 14.71 -6.30
C PHE A 53 2.40 13.69 -7.44
N TRP A 54 1.47 13.82 -8.39
CA TRP A 54 1.38 12.91 -9.52
C TRP A 54 2.56 13.03 -10.50
N GLU A 55 3.06 14.24 -10.74
CA GLU A 55 4.27 14.46 -11.55
C GLU A 55 5.53 13.80 -10.95
N VAL A 56 5.59 13.66 -9.62
CA VAL A 56 6.75 13.04 -8.94
C VAL A 56 6.64 11.50 -8.95
N GLU A 57 5.44 10.93 -8.93
CA GLU A 57 5.23 9.47 -9.06
C GLU A 57 5.30 8.98 -10.52
N GLU A 58 4.99 9.84 -11.49
CA GLU A 58 5.17 9.52 -12.91
C GLU A 58 6.66 9.45 -13.25
N ILE A 59 7.19 8.23 -13.41
CA ILE A 59 8.53 8.01 -13.96
C ILE A 59 8.53 8.56 -15.39
N PRO A 60 9.32 9.61 -15.71
CA PRO A 60 9.37 10.15 -17.06
C PRO A 60 9.72 9.05 -18.06
N LEU A 61 9.00 8.98 -19.19
CA LEU A 61 9.29 8.01 -20.25
C LEU A 61 10.73 8.12 -20.79
N SER A 62 11.35 9.29 -20.65
CA SER A 62 12.79 9.49 -20.91
C SER A 62 13.69 8.69 -19.95
N ASN A 63 13.26 8.45 -18.71
CA ASN A 63 13.90 7.55 -17.75
C ASN A 63 13.54 6.08 -17.99
N LEU A 64 12.47 5.79 -18.76
CA LEU A 64 12.16 4.44 -19.25
C LEU A 64 13.18 3.93 -20.29
N CYS A 65 14.01 4.77 -20.90
CA CYS A 65 15.13 4.30 -21.73
C CYS A 65 16.19 3.50 -20.96
N ARG A 66 16.15 3.51 -19.62
CA ARG A 66 16.90 2.55 -18.77
C ARG A 66 16.13 1.26 -18.46
N VAL A 67 14.86 1.17 -18.80
CA VAL A 67 13.96 0.02 -18.55
C VAL A 67 14.11 -1.01 -19.68
N ASN A 68 15.35 -1.35 -20.03
CA ASN A 68 15.63 -2.55 -20.83
C ASN A 68 15.61 -3.84 -19.97
N LYS A 69 15.03 -3.82 -18.76
CA LYS A 69 14.95 -5.00 -17.87
C LYS A 69 13.71 -5.01 -16.96
N LEU A 70 12.49 -4.98 -17.51
CA LEU A 70 11.36 -5.56 -16.75
C LEU A 70 11.32 -7.10 -16.86
N GLY A 71 12.04 -7.67 -17.83
CA GLY A 71 12.10 -9.11 -18.06
C GLY A 71 10.70 -9.73 -18.16
N ASN A 72 10.54 -10.94 -17.61
CA ASN A 72 9.26 -11.64 -17.59
C ASN A 72 8.25 -11.06 -16.59
N SER A 73 8.61 -10.03 -15.82
CA SER A 73 7.76 -9.47 -14.76
C SER A 73 6.52 -8.78 -15.34
N TYR A 74 6.68 -8.04 -16.44
CA TYR A 74 5.57 -7.39 -17.14
C TYR A 74 4.54 -8.42 -17.61
N GLU A 75 5.01 -9.45 -18.31
CA GLU A 75 4.16 -10.52 -18.83
C GLU A 75 3.50 -11.33 -17.70
N THR A 76 4.23 -11.56 -16.60
CA THR A 76 3.67 -12.20 -15.40
C THR A 76 2.55 -11.36 -14.76
N ALA A 77 2.75 -10.04 -14.66
CA ALA A 77 1.74 -9.13 -14.11
C ALA A 77 0.49 -9.09 -15.00
N LYS A 78 0.66 -9.02 -16.32
CA LYS A 78 -0.43 -9.05 -17.30
C LYS A 78 -1.25 -10.34 -17.21
N ASN A 79 -0.58 -11.49 -17.16
CA ASN A 79 -1.24 -12.80 -17.04
C ASN A 79 -1.98 -12.98 -15.71
N ARG A 80 -1.42 -12.43 -14.61
CA ARG A 80 -2.13 -12.38 -13.31
C ARG A 80 -3.37 -11.52 -13.39
N PHE A 81 -3.28 -10.34 -14.01
CA PHE A 81 -4.41 -9.44 -14.19
C PHE A 81 -5.55 -10.09 -14.99
N SER A 82 -5.26 -10.67 -16.16
CA SER A 82 -6.27 -11.37 -16.96
C SER A 82 -6.89 -12.58 -16.23
N SER A 83 -6.13 -13.24 -15.35
CA SER A 83 -6.67 -14.33 -14.52
C SER A 83 -7.63 -13.82 -13.44
N LEU A 84 -7.38 -12.65 -12.87
CA LEU A 84 -8.29 -12.00 -11.93
C LEU A 84 -9.60 -11.60 -12.62
N GLU A 85 -9.53 -10.99 -13.80
CA GLU A 85 -10.73 -10.63 -14.58
C GLU A 85 -11.61 -11.85 -14.86
N ARG A 86 -11.02 -12.94 -15.36
CA ARG A 86 -11.76 -14.21 -15.56
C ARG A 86 -12.37 -14.73 -14.27
N LYS A 87 -11.67 -14.60 -13.14
CA LYS A 87 -12.17 -15.04 -11.84
C LYS A 87 -13.35 -14.20 -11.36
N PHE A 88 -13.31 -12.88 -11.57
CA PHE A 88 -14.41 -11.98 -11.27
C PHE A 88 -15.65 -12.28 -12.13
N VAL A 89 -15.48 -12.55 -13.42
CA VAL A 89 -16.57 -12.99 -14.31
C VAL A 89 -17.16 -14.32 -13.83
N LYS A 90 -16.32 -15.31 -13.52
CA LYS A 90 -16.80 -16.61 -13.02
C LYS A 90 -17.60 -16.47 -11.71
N TYR A 91 -17.14 -15.65 -10.77
CA TYR A 91 -17.87 -15.44 -9.52
C TYR A 91 -19.18 -14.69 -9.72
N SER A 92 -19.28 -13.76 -10.68
CA SER A 92 -20.54 -13.08 -10.98
C SER A 92 -21.56 -14.06 -11.60
N GLU A 93 -21.12 -14.98 -12.46
CA GLU A 93 -21.97 -16.04 -13.02
C GLU A 93 -22.43 -17.06 -11.96
N LEU A 94 -21.54 -17.48 -11.07
CA LEU A 94 -21.89 -18.38 -9.96
C LEU A 94 -22.92 -17.74 -9.01
N LYS A 95 -22.77 -16.44 -8.71
CA LYS A 95 -23.76 -15.70 -7.93
C LYS A 95 -25.11 -15.65 -8.64
N ASN A 96 -25.12 -15.40 -9.95
CA ASN A 96 -26.35 -15.31 -10.74
C ASN A 96 -27.06 -16.64 -10.97
N SER A 97 -26.33 -17.77 -10.98
CA SER A 97 -26.92 -19.11 -11.07
C SER A 97 -27.46 -19.60 -9.72
N ALA A 98 -26.76 -19.31 -8.63
CA ALA A 98 -27.25 -19.59 -7.28
C ALA A 98 -28.55 -18.84 -6.98
N THR A 99 -28.67 -17.57 -7.37
CA THR A 99 -29.91 -16.79 -7.20
C THR A 99 -31.05 -17.28 -8.09
N ARG A 100 -30.77 -17.79 -9.29
CA ARG A 100 -31.79 -18.41 -10.15
C ARG A 100 -32.31 -19.74 -9.58
N ASN A 101 -31.42 -20.58 -9.06
CA ASN A 101 -31.79 -21.90 -8.54
C ASN A 101 -32.56 -21.82 -7.21
N SER A 102 -32.30 -20.80 -6.38
CA SER A 102 -33.09 -20.56 -5.15
C SER A 102 -34.53 -20.09 -5.40
N SER A 103 -34.83 -19.51 -6.57
CA SER A 103 -36.21 -19.13 -6.95
C SER A 103 -37.05 -20.29 -7.49
N THR A 104 -36.44 -21.46 -7.73
CA THR A 104 -37.13 -22.64 -8.28
C THR A 104 -37.54 -23.69 -7.22
N ASN A 105 -37.19 -23.48 -5.95
CA ASN A 105 -37.41 -24.48 -4.88
C ASN A 105 -38.49 -24.09 -3.84
N THR A 106 -39.44 -23.21 -4.20
CA THR A 106 -40.58 -22.80 -3.34
C THR A 106 -41.96 -23.03 -3.98
N LYS A 107 -42.07 -23.97 -4.91
CA LYS A 107 -43.35 -24.53 -5.35
C LYS A 107 -43.30 -26.05 -5.30
N ASN A 108 -43.49 -26.61 -4.11
CA ASN A 108 -44.21 -27.86 -3.90
C ASN A 108 -44.71 -27.93 -2.45
#